data_AF-G3MKW6-F1
#
_entry.id   AF-G3MKW6-F1
#
_cell.length_a   1.000
_cell.length_b   1.000
_cell.length_c   1.000
_cell.angle_alpha   90.00
_cell.angle_beta   90.00
_cell.angle_gamma   90.00
#
_symmetry.space_group_name_H-M   'P 1'
#
loop_
_entity.id
_entity.type
_entity.pdbx_description
1 polymer ?
#
loop_
_entity_poly.entity_id
_entity_poly.type
_entity_poly.pdbx_seq_one_letter_code
_entity_poly.pdbx_strand_id
1 'polypeptide(L)'
;MANPKYADLPGIAYEQPDVYETEDLPESDQVVSDVGVDQSESVNTLSVSVTDAYDKFKGCSVDASTVDFTEGISRQPKKGYHVTSGEWEMAGDKEPENLQQKYQRLQFEVRELLNEVQSIRESAQEGDQGSLAEPAHLLQQAELVQKMLLDLDLERVLGAPTLHALNDPQAALHRTLVSQLERLRAGPPPVAPHVQEKQPPAEPAQDSVQTTIKVASLEERIKKLENLVGSDPQKLSMLTSHTSGSCLTDVAQLLSSRLHLLESSHLDQVEARLSLLLQKMQQCAEKKTALEELDKTGKVNELYELLKKADAMGNSLNQVVERLVCLQGVHEHALQFSKAVSQLDLVQQHLSLALKSNEKNLTEVQKGFAENTETIMKNLALLEAKMAALKK
;
A
#
# COMPACT_ATOMS: atom_id res chain seq x y z
N MET A 1 -20.81 21.91 42.86
CA MET A 1 -21.96 21.04 43.22
C MET A 1 -21.40 19.71 43.67
N ALA A 2 -21.75 19.24 44.87
CA ALA A 2 -21.20 17.99 45.42
C ALA A 2 -21.67 16.78 44.60
N ASN A 3 -20.74 15.87 44.28
CA ASN A 3 -21.06 14.61 43.62
C ASN A 3 -21.93 13.75 44.56
N PRO A 4 -23.08 13.22 44.11
CA PRO A 4 -24.01 12.48 44.97
C PRO A 4 -23.40 11.20 45.55
N LYS A 5 -22.37 10.66 44.90
CA LYS A 5 -21.61 9.50 45.38
C LYS A 5 -20.83 9.75 46.68
N TYR A 6 -20.50 11.01 46.97
CA TYR A 6 -19.63 11.39 48.10
C TYR A 6 -20.34 12.21 49.19
N ALA A 7 -21.61 12.59 48.97
CA ALA A 7 -22.36 13.48 49.85
C ALA A 7 -22.56 12.92 51.27
N ASP A 8 -22.74 11.61 51.40
CA ASP A 8 -23.01 10.94 52.69
C ASP A 8 -21.74 10.51 53.43
N LEU A 9 -20.55 10.72 52.85
CA LEU A 9 -19.29 10.35 53.50
C LEU A 9 -18.81 11.48 54.42
N PRO A 10 -18.54 11.20 55.71
CA PRO A 10 -17.90 12.16 56.60
C PRO A 10 -16.43 12.39 56.20
N GLY A 11 -15.96 13.63 56.29
CA GLY A 11 -14.54 13.98 56.06
C GLY A 11 -14.16 14.31 54.61
N ILE A 12 -15.13 14.50 53.71
CA ILE A 12 -14.88 15.01 52.35
C ILE A 12 -14.71 16.54 52.37
N ALA A 13 -13.64 17.04 51.75
CA ALA A 13 -13.42 18.48 51.58
C ALA A 13 -14.21 19.00 50.37
N TYR A 14 -15.22 19.84 50.61
CA TYR A 14 -16.11 20.37 49.57
C TYR A 14 -15.70 21.75 49.02
N GLU A 15 -15.01 22.55 49.82
CA GLU A 15 -14.64 23.95 49.50
C GLU A 15 -13.14 24.11 49.22
N GLN A 16 -12.47 23.02 48.87
CA GLN A 16 -11.07 23.04 48.45
C GLN A 16 -10.98 22.89 46.94
N PRO A 17 -10.02 23.59 46.29
CA PRO A 17 -9.72 23.33 44.88
C PRO A 17 -9.27 21.87 44.71
N ASP A 18 -9.70 21.25 43.62
CA ASP A 18 -9.41 19.84 43.32
C ASP A 18 -7.92 19.62 43.00
N VAL A 19 -7.25 20.65 42.45
CA VAL A 19 -5.86 20.63 42.03
C VAL A 19 -5.13 21.87 42.57
N TYR A 20 -3.94 21.66 43.14
CA TYR A 20 -3.00 22.71 43.52
C TYR A 20 -1.79 22.62 42.59
N GLU A 21 -1.73 23.47 41.58
CA GLU A 21 -0.65 23.52 40.59
C GLU A 21 0.02 24.90 40.58
N THR A 22 1.28 24.92 40.13
CA THR A 22 2.01 26.16 39.84
C THR A 22 1.47 26.78 38.56
N GLU A 23 1.51 28.12 38.43
CA GLU A 23 1.10 28.78 37.20
C GLU A 23 1.88 28.23 35.99
N ASP A 24 1.16 27.88 34.92
CA ASP A 24 1.77 27.40 33.69
C ASP A 24 2.69 28.47 33.10
N LEU A 25 3.99 28.14 33.02
CA LEU A 25 4.99 29.03 32.44
C LEU A 25 4.93 28.97 30.91
N PRO A 26 5.01 30.12 30.21
CA PRO A 26 4.96 30.19 28.75
C PRO A 26 6.20 29.59 28.06
N GLU A 27 7.23 29.20 28.83
CA GLU A 27 8.46 28.58 28.31
C GLU A 27 8.22 27.15 27.78
N SER A 28 7.19 26.47 28.30
CA SER A 28 6.77 25.12 27.89
C SER A 28 6.35 25.04 26.41
N ASP A 29 5.82 26.15 25.88
CA ASP A 29 5.27 26.24 24.52
C ASP A 29 6.30 26.74 23.49
N GLN A 30 7.53 27.06 23.93
CA GLN A 30 8.55 27.54 23.02
C GLN A 30 9.18 26.38 22.25
N VAL A 31 9.12 26.46 20.92
CA VAL A 31 9.76 25.50 20.03
C VAL A 31 11.28 25.66 20.17
N VAL A 32 11.89 24.85 21.02
CA VAL A 32 13.34 24.61 20.97
C VAL A 32 13.58 23.78 19.72
N SER A 33 13.91 24.44 18.61
CA SER A 33 14.44 23.74 17.45
C SER A 33 15.76 23.12 17.88
N ASP A 34 15.77 21.81 18.11
CA ASP A 34 17.00 21.07 18.31
C ASP A 34 17.76 21.14 16.98
N VAL A 35 18.67 22.12 16.87
CA VAL A 35 19.49 22.35 15.66
C VAL A 35 20.58 21.29 15.65
N GLY A 36 20.18 20.03 15.57
CA GLY A 36 21.05 18.86 15.52
C GLY A 36 21.29 18.45 14.08
N VAL A 37 22.09 19.22 13.34
CA VAL A 37 22.84 18.68 12.20
C VAL A 37 24.23 19.25 12.32
N ASP A 38 25.18 18.41 12.72
CA ASP A 38 26.61 18.69 12.68
C ASP A 38 27.02 19.07 11.26
N GLN A 39 26.96 20.37 10.94
CA GLN A 39 27.61 20.95 9.77
C GLN A 39 29.11 21.03 10.05
N SER A 40 29.74 19.87 10.19
CA SER A 40 31.19 19.77 10.26
C SER A 40 31.78 20.07 8.89
N GLU A 41 32.75 20.99 8.80
CA GLU A 41 33.45 21.30 7.53
C GLU A 41 34.14 20.07 6.91
N SER A 42 34.39 19.03 7.71
CA SER A 42 34.99 17.75 7.29
C SER A 42 34.00 16.74 6.70
N VAL A 43 32.68 17.00 6.76
CA VAL A 43 31.65 16.05 6.34
C VAL A 43 30.81 16.64 5.21
N ASN A 44 30.93 16.06 4.01
CA ASN A 44 30.03 16.38 2.91
C ASN A 44 28.70 15.65 3.12
N THR A 45 27.63 16.42 3.33
CA THR A 45 26.26 15.89 3.35
C THR A 45 25.73 15.80 1.92
N LEU A 46 25.57 14.57 1.42
CA LEU A 46 24.94 14.34 0.12
C LEU A 46 23.45 14.09 0.32
N SER A 47 22.60 14.87 -0.34
CA SER A 47 21.18 14.57 -0.45
C SER A 47 20.97 13.44 -1.46
N VAL A 48 20.48 12.31 -0.98
CA VAL A 48 20.15 11.16 -1.84
C VAL A 48 18.67 11.22 -2.18
N SER A 49 18.35 11.42 -3.45
CA SER A 49 17.01 11.25 -4.00
C SER A 49 16.79 9.79 -4.42
N VAL A 50 15.76 9.16 -3.84
CA VAL A 50 15.42 7.76 -4.15
C VAL A 50 15.00 7.59 -5.61
N THR A 51 14.34 8.60 -6.19
CA THR A 51 13.92 8.62 -7.60
C THR A 51 15.11 8.61 -8.55
N ASP A 52 16.08 9.49 -8.34
CA ASP A 52 17.22 9.62 -9.25
C ASP A 52 18.17 8.42 -9.09
N ALA A 53 18.24 7.86 -7.88
CA ALA A 53 18.94 6.60 -7.66
C ALA A 53 18.24 5.44 -8.40
N TYR A 54 16.92 5.34 -8.33
CA TYR A 54 16.16 4.31 -9.05
C TYR A 54 16.38 4.41 -10.56
N ASP A 55 16.28 5.61 -11.14
CA ASP A 55 16.46 5.80 -12.59
C ASP A 55 17.89 5.45 -13.05
N LYS A 56 18.90 5.69 -12.21
CA LYS A 56 20.30 5.32 -12.52
C LYS A 56 20.53 3.81 -12.57
N PHE A 57 19.80 3.03 -11.77
CA PHE A 57 19.96 1.57 -11.70
C PHE A 57 18.86 0.81 -12.46
N LYS A 58 17.90 1.53 -13.04
CA LYS A 58 16.82 0.94 -13.83
C LYS A 58 17.41 0.26 -15.08
N GLY A 59 17.19 -1.04 -15.18
CA GLY A 59 17.71 -1.87 -16.29
C GLY A 59 19.07 -2.51 -16.04
N CYS A 60 19.73 -2.22 -14.91
CA CYS A 60 20.89 -2.98 -14.46
C CYS A 60 20.40 -4.25 -13.76
N SER A 61 20.86 -5.43 -14.19
CA SER A 61 20.63 -6.68 -13.46
C SER A 61 21.94 -7.24 -12.94
N VAL A 62 21.88 -7.92 -11.80
CA VAL A 62 23.07 -8.49 -11.16
C VAL A 62 23.01 -9.99 -11.33
N ASP A 63 23.99 -10.54 -12.05
CA ASP A 63 24.18 -11.99 -12.13
C ASP A 63 25.03 -12.48 -10.95
N ALA A 64 24.48 -13.48 -10.25
CA ALA A 64 25.10 -14.13 -9.11
C ALA A 64 25.61 -15.55 -9.42
N SER A 65 25.49 -16.00 -10.68
CA SER A 65 25.78 -17.39 -11.07
C SER A 65 27.25 -17.79 -10.91
N THR A 66 28.19 -16.85 -11.10
CA THR A 66 29.64 -17.10 -11.07
C THR A 66 30.33 -16.57 -9.80
N VAL A 67 29.58 -16.29 -8.74
CA VAL A 67 30.11 -15.65 -7.53
C VAL A 67 30.74 -16.69 -6.61
N ASP A 68 32.05 -16.55 -6.35
CA ASP A 68 32.80 -17.39 -5.42
C ASP A 68 33.60 -16.53 -4.41
N PHE A 69 33.16 -16.54 -3.16
CA PHE A 69 33.82 -15.86 -2.04
C PHE A 69 34.64 -16.82 -1.16
N THR A 70 34.75 -18.10 -1.51
CA THR A 70 35.52 -19.04 -0.70
C THR A 70 37.00 -18.65 -0.72
N GLU A 71 37.72 -18.72 0.40
CA GLU A 71 39.15 -18.33 0.48
C GLU A 71 40.12 -19.31 -0.20
N GLY A 72 39.62 -20.31 -0.94
CA GLY A 72 40.45 -21.31 -1.63
C GLY A 72 41.38 -20.68 -2.69
N ILE A 73 42.64 -21.10 -2.72
CA ILE A 73 43.60 -20.66 -3.76
C ILE A 73 43.29 -21.41 -5.05
N SER A 74 42.60 -20.76 -5.99
CA SER A 74 42.28 -21.26 -7.33
C SER A 74 43.23 -20.68 -8.38
N ARG A 75 43.38 -21.37 -9.52
CA ARG A 75 44.11 -20.86 -10.69
C ARG A 75 43.33 -19.78 -11.47
N GLN A 76 42.02 -19.69 -11.28
CA GLN A 76 41.17 -18.67 -11.90
C GLN A 76 40.90 -17.53 -10.91
N PRO A 77 40.87 -16.26 -11.36
CA PRO A 77 40.53 -15.14 -10.49
C PRO A 77 39.09 -15.31 -10.01
N LYS A 78 38.88 -15.18 -8.69
CA LYS A 78 37.54 -15.16 -8.12
C LYS A 78 36.77 -13.97 -8.66
N LYS A 79 35.63 -14.22 -9.28
CA LYS A 79 34.74 -13.17 -9.78
C LYS A 79 33.66 -12.92 -8.73
N GLY A 80 33.45 -11.64 -8.43
CA GLY A 80 32.31 -11.20 -7.61
C GLY A 80 31.04 -11.12 -8.45
N TYR A 81 30.06 -10.36 -7.96
CA TYR A 81 28.84 -10.06 -8.70
C TYR A 81 29.15 -9.40 -10.05
N HIS A 82 28.52 -9.90 -11.11
CA HIS A 82 28.63 -9.29 -12.43
C HIS A 82 27.36 -8.47 -12.70
N VAL A 83 27.53 -7.19 -13.06
CA VAL A 83 26.40 -6.33 -13.41
C VAL A 83 26.26 -6.35 -14.93
N THR A 84 25.19 -6.95 -15.42
CA THR A 84 24.81 -6.84 -16.83
C THR A 84 24.01 -5.54 -16.97
N SER A 85 24.57 -4.59 -17.72
CA SER A 85 23.96 -3.29 -17.97
C SER A 85 23.91 -3.05 -19.48
N GLY A 86 22.68 -2.94 -20.00
CA GLY A 86 22.41 -2.61 -21.41
C GLY A 86 21.82 -3.76 -22.23
N GLU A 87 20.98 -3.41 -23.19
CA GLU A 87 20.34 -4.32 -24.16
C GLU A 87 21.27 -4.72 -25.33
N TRP A 88 22.50 -4.20 -25.35
CA TRP A 88 23.46 -4.33 -26.45
C TRP A 88 24.80 -4.84 -25.94
N GLU A 89 24.92 -6.16 -25.75
CA GLU A 89 26.19 -6.80 -25.43
C GLU A 89 26.44 -7.98 -26.38
N MET A 90 27.56 -7.97 -27.10
CA MET A 90 28.07 -9.13 -27.83
C MET A 90 28.93 -9.95 -26.87
N ALA A 91 28.66 -11.26 -26.76
CA ALA A 91 29.48 -12.15 -25.94
C ALA A 91 30.92 -12.21 -26.50
N GLY A 92 31.92 -12.20 -25.62
CA GLY A 92 33.32 -12.35 -26.02
C GLY A 92 33.64 -13.78 -26.51
N ASP A 93 34.71 -13.92 -27.32
CA ASP A 93 35.14 -15.11 -28.09
C ASP A 93 35.20 -16.48 -27.38
N LYS A 94 34.94 -16.56 -26.06
CA LYS A 94 35.11 -17.78 -25.26
C LYS A 94 33.95 -18.10 -24.32
N GLU A 95 32.82 -17.40 -24.43
CA GLU A 95 31.61 -17.67 -23.63
C GLU A 95 30.48 -18.24 -24.51
N PRO A 96 29.59 -19.10 -23.96
CA PRO A 96 28.47 -19.64 -24.72
C PRO A 96 27.44 -18.52 -25.00
N GLU A 97 27.22 -18.24 -26.28
CA GLU A 97 26.31 -17.17 -26.72
C GLU A 97 24.83 -17.50 -26.44
N ASN A 98 24.09 -16.52 -25.92
CA ASN A 98 22.62 -16.59 -25.88
C ASN A 98 22.04 -16.42 -27.30
N LEU A 99 20.84 -16.95 -27.58
CA LEU A 99 20.21 -16.89 -28.90
C LEU A 99 20.07 -15.45 -29.44
N GLN A 100 19.80 -14.50 -28.54
CA GLN A 100 19.72 -13.08 -28.90
C GLN A 100 21.07 -12.48 -29.27
N GLN A 101 22.13 -12.84 -28.55
CA GLN A 101 23.48 -12.37 -28.80
C GLN A 101 24.02 -12.99 -30.11
N LYS A 102 23.70 -14.26 -30.36
CA LYS A 102 24.04 -14.96 -31.61
C LYS A 102 23.38 -14.29 -32.81
N TYR A 103 22.12 -13.90 -32.69
CA TYR A 103 21.41 -13.15 -33.73
C TYR A 103 22.06 -11.77 -33.99
N GLN A 104 22.43 -11.04 -32.94
CA GLN A 104 23.13 -9.76 -33.05
C GLN A 104 24.52 -9.90 -33.70
N ARG A 105 25.28 -10.95 -33.35
CA ARG A 105 26.55 -11.27 -34.01
C ARG A 105 26.34 -11.58 -35.49
N LEU A 106 25.36 -12.41 -35.83
CA LEU A 106 25.03 -12.73 -37.23
C LEU A 106 24.62 -11.49 -38.04
N GLN A 107 23.87 -10.56 -37.44
CA GLN A 107 23.58 -9.27 -38.09
C GLN A 107 24.85 -8.48 -38.38
N PHE A 108 25.83 -8.51 -37.46
CA PHE A 108 27.10 -7.82 -37.64
C PHE A 108 27.97 -8.51 -38.70
N GLU A 109 28.15 -9.83 -38.62
CA GLU A 109 28.93 -10.62 -39.59
C GLU A 109 28.36 -10.51 -41.01
N VAL A 110 27.03 -10.52 -41.18
CA VAL A 110 26.40 -10.32 -42.50
C VAL A 110 26.63 -8.89 -43.02
N ARG A 111 26.63 -7.89 -42.14
CA ARG A 111 26.93 -6.50 -42.52
C ARG A 111 28.41 -6.31 -42.87
N GLU A 112 29.31 -6.97 -42.16
CA GLU A 112 30.74 -7.01 -42.47
C GLU A 112 30.98 -7.67 -43.83
N LEU A 113 30.37 -8.83 -44.09
CA LEU A 113 30.44 -9.51 -45.38
C LEU A 113 29.90 -8.63 -46.54
N LEU A 114 28.81 -7.90 -46.32
CA LEU A 114 28.29 -6.95 -47.31
C LEU A 114 29.30 -5.83 -47.62
N ASN A 115 29.94 -5.28 -46.59
CA ASN A 115 30.95 -4.24 -46.77
C ASN A 115 32.21 -4.77 -47.48
N GLU A 116 32.65 -5.99 -47.15
CA GLU A 116 33.80 -6.63 -47.81
C GLU A 116 33.50 -6.90 -49.29
N VAL A 117 32.34 -7.48 -49.62
CA VAL A 117 31.95 -7.75 -51.02
C VAL A 117 31.77 -6.46 -51.82
N GLN A 118 31.26 -5.38 -51.20
CA GLN A 118 31.21 -4.05 -51.82
C GLN A 118 32.62 -3.50 -52.08
N SER A 119 33.55 -3.62 -51.13
CA SER A 119 34.94 -3.19 -51.32
C SER A 119 35.67 -4.01 -52.41
N ILE A 120 35.37 -5.30 -52.53
CA ILE A 120 35.90 -6.18 -53.59
C ILE A 120 35.30 -5.78 -54.95
N ARG A 121 34.03 -5.39 -55.00
CA ARG A 121 33.39 -4.89 -56.22
C ARG A 121 33.99 -3.56 -56.66
N GLU A 122 34.24 -2.63 -55.73
CA GLU A 122 34.85 -1.34 -56.02
C GLU A 122 36.31 -1.51 -56.51
N SER A 123 37.09 -2.38 -55.86
CA SER A 123 38.46 -2.70 -56.31
C SER A 123 38.51 -3.51 -57.61
N ALA A 124 37.51 -4.35 -57.91
CA ALA A 124 37.40 -5.07 -59.18
C ALA A 124 36.93 -4.19 -60.35
N GLN A 125 36.34 -3.02 -60.10
CA GLN A 125 36.06 -2.04 -61.16
C GLN A 125 37.32 -1.34 -61.69
N GLU A 126 38.44 -1.41 -60.94
CA GLU A 126 39.73 -0.83 -61.32
C GLU A 126 40.67 -1.83 -62.05
N GLY A 127 40.29 -3.12 -62.16
CA GLY A 127 41.08 -4.19 -62.82
C GLY A 127 40.28 -5.02 -63.85
N ASP A 128 40.99 -5.62 -64.81
CA ASP A 128 40.47 -6.22 -66.06
C ASP A 128 39.49 -7.42 -65.89
N GLN A 129 38.67 -7.63 -66.93
CA GLN A 129 37.39 -8.36 -67.00
C GLN A 129 37.42 -9.87 -66.70
N GLY A 130 37.53 -10.27 -65.42
CA GLY A 130 37.32 -11.65 -64.96
C GLY A 130 36.11 -11.80 -64.02
N SER A 131 34.98 -12.30 -64.55
CA SER A 131 33.75 -12.73 -63.83
C SER A 131 33.18 -11.77 -62.76
N LEU A 132 32.75 -10.58 -63.20
CA LEU A 132 31.94 -9.63 -62.40
C LEU A 132 30.60 -10.21 -61.89
N ALA A 133 30.18 -11.38 -62.39
CA ALA A 133 28.93 -12.02 -62.00
C ALA A 133 29.00 -12.62 -60.58
N GLU A 134 30.13 -13.21 -60.20
CA GLU A 134 30.29 -13.94 -58.93
C GLU A 134 30.17 -13.04 -57.68
N PRO A 135 30.86 -11.88 -57.58
CA PRO A 135 30.70 -10.97 -56.44
C PRO A 135 29.34 -10.27 -56.43
N ALA A 136 28.74 -9.99 -57.60
CA ALA A 136 27.42 -9.39 -57.69
C ALA A 136 26.32 -10.36 -57.21
N HIS A 137 26.44 -11.65 -57.54
CA HIS A 137 25.55 -12.69 -57.02
C HIS A 137 25.71 -12.88 -55.50
N LEU A 138 26.94 -12.83 -54.98
CA LEU A 138 27.19 -12.95 -53.55
C LEU A 138 26.61 -11.76 -52.76
N LEU A 139 26.67 -10.55 -53.31
CA LEU A 139 26.05 -9.36 -52.74
C LEU A 139 24.53 -9.48 -52.72
N GLN A 140 23.90 -9.93 -53.82
CA GLN A 140 22.46 -10.16 -53.88
C GLN A 140 22.01 -11.24 -52.87
N GLN A 141 22.81 -12.28 -52.68
CA GLN A 141 22.54 -13.32 -51.67
C GLN A 141 22.73 -12.80 -50.25
N ALA A 142 23.76 -11.99 -49.97
CA ALA A 142 23.97 -11.39 -48.66
C ALA A 142 22.88 -10.38 -48.29
N GLU A 143 22.39 -9.58 -49.26
CA GLU A 143 21.23 -8.70 -49.07
C GLU A 143 19.94 -9.49 -48.79
N LEU A 144 19.76 -10.64 -49.46
CA LEU A 144 18.61 -11.52 -49.20
C LEU A 144 18.68 -12.12 -47.80
N VAL A 145 19.87 -12.57 -47.36
CA VAL A 145 20.08 -13.07 -45.98
C VAL A 145 19.84 -11.96 -44.96
N GLN A 146 20.32 -10.74 -45.21
CA GLN A 146 20.05 -9.60 -44.35
C GLN A 146 18.54 -9.32 -44.24
N LYS A 147 17.82 -9.38 -45.36
CA LYS A 147 16.37 -9.20 -45.39
C LYS A 147 15.65 -10.32 -44.62
N MET A 148 16.04 -11.58 -44.81
CA MET A 148 15.49 -12.71 -44.05
C MET A 148 15.75 -12.57 -42.55
N LEU A 149 16.94 -12.10 -42.16
CA LEU A 149 17.30 -11.89 -40.76
C LEU A 149 16.45 -10.76 -40.14
N LEU A 150 16.21 -9.68 -40.90
CA LEU A 150 15.33 -8.58 -40.49
C LEU A 150 13.85 -9.01 -40.38
N ASP A 151 13.37 -9.83 -41.33
CA ASP A 151 12.01 -10.38 -41.31
C ASP A 151 11.79 -11.27 -40.07
N LEU A 152 12.81 -12.04 -39.65
CA LEU A 152 12.77 -12.83 -38.41
C LEU A 152 12.72 -11.95 -37.15
N ASP A 153 13.40 -10.79 -37.12
CA ASP A 153 13.27 -9.84 -36.00
C ASP A 153 11.88 -9.24 -35.94
N LEU A 154 11.36 -8.84 -37.10
CA LEU A 154 10.01 -8.27 -37.20
C LEU A 154 8.98 -9.32 -36.76
N GLU A 155 9.18 -10.60 -37.09
CA GLU A 155 8.30 -11.69 -36.68
C GLU A 155 8.36 -11.91 -35.17
N ARG A 156 9.54 -11.72 -34.56
CA ARG A 156 9.73 -11.85 -33.12
C ARG A 156 9.18 -10.66 -32.34
N VAL A 157 9.36 -9.43 -32.84
CA VAL A 157 8.94 -8.17 -32.18
C VAL A 157 7.44 -7.91 -32.36
N LEU A 158 6.89 -8.15 -33.56
CA LEU A 158 5.47 -7.92 -33.85
C LEU A 158 4.61 -9.18 -33.69
N GLY A 159 5.21 -10.37 -33.77
CA GLY A 159 4.52 -11.66 -33.79
C GLY A 159 4.15 -12.12 -35.21
N ALA A 160 4.34 -13.40 -35.51
CA ALA A 160 3.92 -14.04 -36.77
C ALA A 160 2.51 -13.65 -37.27
N PRO A 161 1.44 -13.65 -36.43
CA PRO A 161 0.09 -13.39 -36.92
C PRO A 161 -0.14 -11.94 -37.37
N THR A 162 0.60 -10.97 -36.82
CA THR A 162 0.44 -9.54 -37.16
C THR A 162 1.23 -9.17 -38.42
N LEU A 163 2.41 -9.76 -38.63
CA LEU A 163 3.17 -9.59 -39.86
C LEU A 163 2.45 -10.18 -41.08
N HIS A 164 1.87 -11.37 -40.93
CA HIS A 164 1.06 -11.97 -42.00
C HIS A 164 -0.20 -11.13 -42.30
N ALA A 165 -0.72 -10.41 -41.29
CA ALA A 165 -1.82 -9.48 -41.48
C ALA A 165 -1.42 -8.17 -42.17
N LEU A 166 -0.17 -7.75 -42.02
CA LEU A 166 0.39 -6.58 -42.71
C LEU A 166 0.72 -6.89 -44.18
N ASN A 167 1.27 -8.08 -44.46
CA ASN A 167 1.57 -8.54 -45.82
C ASN A 167 0.29 -8.86 -46.62
N ASP A 168 -0.76 -9.38 -45.97
CA ASP A 168 -2.06 -9.66 -46.60
C ASP A 168 -3.25 -9.10 -45.77
N PRO A 169 -3.58 -7.80 -45.94
CA PRO A 169 -4.65 -7.17 -45.18
C PRO A 169 -6.02 -7.81 -45.45
N GLN A 170 -6.24 -8.35 -46.66
CA GLN A 170 -7.51 -9.02 -47.01
C GLN A 170 -7.68 -10.36 -46.31
N ALA A 171 -6.61 -11.15 -46.15
CA ALA A 171 -6.66 -12.43 -45.44
C ALA A 171 -6.86 -12.23 -43.93
N ALA A 172 -6.27 -11.17 -43.36
CA ALA A 172 -6.49 -10.78 -41.98
C ALA A 172 -7.94 -10.34 -41.72
N LEU A 173 -8.50 -9.52 -42.61
CA LEU A 173 -9.92 -9.14 -42.57
C LEU A 173 -10.83 -10.36 -42.70
N HIS A 174 -10.49 -11.32 -43.57
CA HIS A 174 -11.27 -12.56 -43.68
C HIS A 174 -11.22 -13.39 -42.39
N ARG A 175 -10.05 -13.53 -41.75
CA ARG A 175 -9.93 -14.23 -40.45
C ARG A 175 -10.66 -13.51 -39.32
N THR A 176 -10.61 -12.18 -39.27
CA THR A 176 -11.38 -11.41 -38.28
C THR A 176 -12.87 -11.49 -38.56
N LEU A 177 -13.31 -11.43 -39.81
CA LEU A 177 -14.71 -11.61 -40.19
C LEU A 177 -15.20 -13.03 -39.86
N VAL A 178 -14.40 -14.07 -40.15
CA VAL A 178 -14.72 -15.45 -39.80
C VAL A 178 -14.77 -15.65 -38.28
N SER A 179 -13.82 -15.10 -37.52
CA SER A 179 -13.87 -15.18 -36.05
C SER A 179 -15.02 -14.36 -35.44
N GLN A 180 -15.40 -13.25 -36.06
CA GLN A 180 -16.61 -12.51 -35.69
C GLN A 180 -17.87 -13.30 -36.05
N LEU A 181 -17.91 -13.95 -37.22
CA LEU A 181 -19.00 -14.83 -37.63
C LEU A 181 -19.07 -16.08 -36.75
N GLU A 182 -17.95 -16.62 -36.27
CA GLU A 182 -17.90 -17.72 -35.30
C GLU A 182 -18.37 -17.28 -33.92
N ARG A 183 -18.02 -16.06 -33.47
CA ARG A 183 -18.57 -15.47 -32.23
C ARG A 183 -20.06 -15.19 -32.35
N LEU A 184 -20.53 -14.74 -33.51
CA LEU A 184 -21.95 -14.53 -33.79
C LEU A 184 -22.71 -15.86 -33.96
N ARG A 185 -22.05 -16.89 -34.51
CA ARG A 185 -22.58 -18.25 -34.64
C ARG A 185 -22.61 -19.00 -33.31
N ALA A 186 -21.63 -18.74 -32.44
CA ALA A 186 -21.60 -19.29 -31.09
C ALA A 186 -22.67 -18.65 -30.19
N GLY A 187 -23.12 -17.43 -30.50
CA GLY A 187 -24.11 -16.70 -29.71
C GLY A 187 -23.66 -16.44 -28.25
N PRO A 188 -24.31 -15.51 -27.52
CA PRO A 188 -24.21 -15.55 -26.06
C PRO A 188 -24.75 -16.91 -25.58
N PRO A 189 -24.12 -17.55 -24.57
CA PRO A 189 -24.43 -18.93 -24.21
C PRO A 189 -25.93 -19.11 -23.92
N PRO A 190 -26.57 -20.15 -24.47
CA PRO A 190 -27.98 -20.43 -24.23
C PRO A 190 -28.19 -20.92 -22.80
N VAL A 191 -29.04 -20.21 -22.07
CA VAL A 191 -29.62 -20.67 -20.80
C VAL A 191 -30.63 -21.79 -21.12
N ALA A 192 -30.16 -23.04 -21.14
CA ALA A 192 -31.03 -24.21 -21.10
C ALA A 192 -31.53 -24.45 -19.66
N PRO A 193 -32.76 -24.95 -19.45
CA PRO A 193 -33.36 -25.09 -18.12
C PRO A 193 -32.67 -26.23 -17.37
N HIS A 194 -31.62 -25.89 -16.64
CA HIS A 194 -31.08 -26.73 -15.59
C HIS A 194 -32.01 -26.64 -14.39
N VAL A 195 -32.43 -27.81 -13.90
CA VAL A 195 -33.10 -27.98 -12.62
C VAL A 195 -32.34 -27.15 -11.57
N GLN A 196 -33.08 -26.28 -10.88
CA GLN A 196 -32.56 -25.36 -9.88
C GLN A 196 -31.95 -26.12 -8.70
N GLU A 197 -30.66 -26.41 -8.76
CA GLU A 197 -29.78 -26.20 -7.62
C GLU A 197 -28.95 -24.96 -7.91
N LYS A 198 -29.41 -23.84 -7.33
CA LYS A 198 -28.83 -22.52 -7.46
C LYS A 198 -27.51 -22.48 -6.67
N GLN A 199 -26.42 -22.96 -7.28
CA GLN A 199 -25.08 -22.55 -6.85
C GLN A 199 -24.91 -21.07 -7.22
N PRO A 200 -24.63 -20.17 -6.25
CA PRO A 200 -24.42 -18.76 -6.55
C PRO A 200 -23.15 -18.59 -7.40
N PRO A 201 -23.15 -17.70 -8.40
CA PRO A 201 -21.96 -17.41 -9.18
C PRO A 201 -20.92 -16.77 -8.27
N ALA A 202 -19.76 -17.42 -8.16
CA ALA A 202 -18.62 -16.92 -7.43
C ALA A 202 -17.96 -15.79 -8.26
N GLU A 203 -18.48 -14.57 -8.17
CA GLU A 203 -17.77 -13.34 -8.56
C GLU A 203 -17.54 -12.31 -7.43
N PRO A 204 -17.34 -12.68 -6.14
CA PRO A 204 -17.05 -11.66 -5.11
C PRO A 204 -15.66 -11.00 -5.28
N ALA A 205 -14.75 -11.61 -6.06
CA ALA A 205 -13.38 -11.13 -6.23
C ALA A 205 -13.30 -9.86 -7.12
N GLN A 206 -14.16 -9.70 -8.13
CA GLN A 206 -14.10 -8.52 -8.99
C GLN A 206 -14.69 -7.28 -8.30
N ASP A 207 -15.78 -7.43 -7.54
CA ASP A 207 -16.41 -6.33 -6.82
C ASP A 207 -15.52 -5.78 -5.70
N SER A 208 -14.86 -6.66 -4.93
CA SER A 208 -13.90 -6.26 -3.88
C SER A 208 -12.66 -5.55 -4.45
N VAL A 209 -12.17 -5.99 -5.61
CA VAL A 209 -11.08 -5.30 -6.32
C VAL A 209 -11.54 -3.92 -6.80
N GLN A 210 -12.75 -3.79 -7.36
CA GLN A 210 -13.29 -2.50 -7.78
C GLN A 210 -13.50 -1.53 -6.60
N THR A 211 -13.97 -2.01 -5.45
CA THR A 211 -14.08 -1.17 -4.24
C THR A 211 -12.70 -0.73 -3.75
N THR A 212 -11.70 -1.61 -3.80
CA THR A 212 -10.33 -1.29 -3.40
C THR A 212 -9.70 -0.25 -4.33
N ILE A 213 -9.94 -0.34 -5.65
CA ILE A 213 -9.49 0.67 -6.62
C ILE A 213 -10.14 2.03 -6.33
N LYS A 214 -11.43 2.07 -6.01
CA LYS A 214 -12.12 3.31 -5.64
C LYS A 214 -11.55 3.92 -4.36
N VAL A 215 -11.30 3.11 -3.33
CA VAL A 215 -10.67 3.57 -2.08
C VAL A 215 -9.26 4.10 -2.34
N ALA A 216 -8.45 3.40 -3.12
CA ALA A 216 -7.10 3.85 -3.50
C ALA A 216 -7.13 5.19 -4.27
N SER A 217 -8.12 5.39 -5.14
CA SER A 217 -8.27 6.68 -5.85
C SER A 217 -8.64 7.84 -4.92
N LEU A 218 -9.45 7.57 -3.89
CA LEU A 218 -9.79 8.55 -2.86
C LEU A 218 -8.58 8.85 -1.97
N GLU A 219 -7.82 7.83 -1.59
CA GLU A 219 -6.58 7.97 -0.83
C GLU A 219 -5.54 8.79 -1.59
N GLU A 220 -5.34 8.54 -2.89
CA GLU A 220 -4.44 9.34 -3.72
C GLU A 220 -4.88 10.80 -3.79
N ARG A 221 -6.19 11.05 -3.91
CA ARG A 221 -6.74 12.41 -3.89
C ARG A 221 -6.57 13.08 -2.54
N ILE A 222 -6.81 12.37 -1.44
CA ILE A 222 -6.59 12.88 -0.08
C ILE A 222 -5.13 13.21 0.11
N LYS A 223 -4.20 12.32 -0.28
CA LYS A 223 -2.76 12.56 -0.22
C LYS A 223 -2.34 13.79 -1.03
N LYS A 224 -2.92 14.00 -2.22
CA LYS A 224 -2.67 15.23 -3.00
C LYS A 224 -3.16 16.48 -2.27
N LEU A 225 -4.33 16.42 -1.61
CA LEU A 225 -4.86 17.53 -0.81
C LEU A 225 -4.00 17.78 0.44
N GLU A 226 -3.55 16.72 1.12
CA GLU A 226 -2.65 16.80 2.27
C GLU A 226 -1.30 17.39 1.89
N ASN A 227 -0.74 17.02 0.73
CA ASN A 227 0.50 17.62 0.23
C ASN A 227 0.34 19.11 -0.09
N LEU A 228 -0.83 19.54 -0.57
CA LEU A 228 -1.11 20.96 -0.88
C LEU A 228 -1.31 21.80 0.39
N VAL A 229 -2.02 21.27 1.39
CA VAL A 229 -2.27 21.97 2.66
C VAL A 229 -1.05 21.88 3.59
N GLY A 230 -0.24 20.83 3.42
CA GLY A 230 0.88 20.49 4.28
C GLY A 230 0.42 19.67 5.49
N SER A 231 1.11 18.56 5.76
CA SER A 231 0.85 17.70 6.91
C SER A 231 1.66 18.07 8.15
N ASP A 232 2.60 19.01 8.03
CA ASP A 232 3.50 19.37 9.13
C ASP A 232 2.77 20.22 10.17
N PRO A 233 2.48 19.68 11.38
CA PRO A 233 1.78 20.42 12.43
C PRO A 233 2.59 21.64 12.88
N GLN A 234 3.91 21.62 12.71
CA GLN A 234 4.80 22.75 13.03
C GLN A 234 4.62 23.93 12.04
N LYS A 235 4.50 23.65 10.73
CA LYS A 235 4.26 24.70 9.72
C LYS A 235 2.86 25.28 9.86
N LEU A 236 1.87 24.42 10.12
CA LEU A 236 0.50 24.86 10.41
C LEU A 236 0.45 25.69 11.69
N SER A 237 1.11 25.26 12.77
CA SER A 237 1.21 26.01 14.03
C SER A 237 1.84 27.40 13.84
N MET A 238 2.92 27.50 13.05
CA MET A 238 3.52 28.80 12.70
C MET A 238 2.51 29.73 11.98
N LEU A 239 1.74 29.20 11.03
CA LEU A 239 0.73 29.97 10.29
C LEU A 239 -0.50 30.33 11.15
N THR A 240 -0.89 29.46 12.08
CA THR A 240 -2.07 29.66 12.95
C THR A 240 -1.76 30.38 14.27
N SER A 241 -0.50 30.68 14.54
CA SER A 241 -0.04 31.40 15.74
C SER A 241 -0.78 32.74 15.92
N HIS A 242 -1.06 33.43 14.80
CA HIS A 242 -1.77 34.71 14.80
C HIS A 242 -3.29 34.59 14.93
N THR A 243 -3.85 33.39 14.86
CA THR A 243 -5.30 33.14 14.79
C THR A 243 -5.80 32.19 15.88
N SER A 244 -5.03 32.05 16.97
CA SER A 244 -5.41 31.25 18.15
C SER A 244 -5.88 29.83 17.79
N GLY A 245 -5.16 29.14 16.88
CA GLY A 245 -5.41 27.73 16.53
C GLY A 245 -6.62 27.48 15.62
N SER A 246 -7.17 28.51 14.98
CA SER A 246 -8.31 28.37 14.07
C SER A 246 -7.90 28.04 12.63
N CYS A 247 -8.87 27.47 11.91
CA CYS A 247 -8.75 26.90 10.57
C CYS A 247 -8.04 27.81 9.55
N LEU A 248 -7.46 27.21 8.51
CA LEU A 248 -6.75 27.94 7.43
C LEU A 248 -7.62 29.03 6.78
N THR A 249 -8.94 28.86 6.79
CA THR A 249 -9.88 29.86 6.30
C THR A 249 -9.88 31.13 7.14
N ASP A 250 -9.71 31.04 8.45
CA ASP A 250 -9.68 32.21 9.34
C ASP A 250 -8.38 32.98 9.17
N VAL A 251 -7.26 32.28 8.94
CA VAL A 251 -5.98 32.89 8.54
C VAL A 251 -6.13 33.64 7.21
N ALA A 252 -6.78 33.02 6.22
CA ALA A 252 -7.03 33.65 4.92
C ALA A 252 -7.98 34.86 5.03
N GLN A 253 -9.00 34.81 5.89
CA GLN A 253 -9.88 35.94 6.17
C GLN A 253 -9.14 37.07 6.90
N LEU A 254 -8.24 36.75 7.82
CA LEU A 254 -7.39 37.74 8.50
C LEU A 254 -6.41 38.40 7.52
N LEU A 255 -5.78 37.62 6.64
CA LEU A 255 -4.93 38.15 5.56
C LEU A 255 -5.74 39.04 4.62
N SER A 256 -6.95 38.61 4.25
CA SER A 256 -7.87 39.40 3.45
C SER A 256 -8.27 40.70 4.14
N SER A 257 -8.62 40.69 5.43
CA SER A 257 -8.96 41.92 6.16
C SER A 257 -7.76 42.87 6.27
N ARG A 258 -6.55 42.33 6.49
CA ARG A 258 -5.30 43.11 6.45
C ARG A 258 -5.01 43.69 5.06
N LEU A 259 -5.34 42.95 3.99
CA LEU A 259 -5.23 43.44 2.61
C LEU A 259 -6.18 44.63 2.37
N HIS A 260 -7.42 44.54 2.84
CA HIS A 260 -8.39 45.65 2.75
C HIS A 260 -7.96 46.86 3.60
N LEU A 261 -7.21 46.65 4.69
CA LEU A 261 -6.59 47.71 5.47
C LEU A 261 -5.45 48.42 4.73
N LEU A 262 -4.79 47.76 3.77
CA LEU A 262 -3.77 48.39 2.93
C LEU A 262 -4.38 49.37 1.91
N GLU A 263 -5.67 49.25 1.61
CA GLU A 263 -6.36 50.15 0.70
C GLU A 263 -6.81 51.42 1.45
N SER A 264 -6.01 52.48 1.35
CA SER A 264 -6.25 53.79 2.01
C SER A 264 -7.68 54.32 1.80
N SER A 265 -8.26 54.13 0.61
CA SER A 265 -9.63 54.60 0.32
C SER A 265 -10.73 53.87 1.10
N HIS A 266 -10.51 52.60 1.45
CA HIS A 266 -11.43 51.82 2.27
C HIS A 266 -11.28 52.18 3.75
N LEU A 267 -10.07 52.51 4.20
CA LEU A 267 -9.79 52.94 5.57
C LEU A 267 -10.49 54.27 5.90
N ASP A 268 -10.42 55.25 5.01
CA ASP A 268 -11.10 56.55 5.18
C ASP A 268 -12.63 56.41 5.24
N GLN A 269 -13.21 55.54 4.40
CA GLN A 269 -14.65 55.27 4.41
C GLN A 269 -15.10 54.55 5.68
N VAL A 270 -14.28 53.63 6.20
CA VAL A 270 -14.54 52.91 7.44
C VAL A 270 -14.42 53.85 8.65
N GLU A 271 -13.44 54.75 8.68
CA GLU A 271 -13.27 55.76 9.72
C GLU A 271 -14.46 56.73 9.77
N ALA A 272 -14.95 57.19 8.62
CA ALA A 272 -16.14 58.03 8.53
C ALA A 272 -17.42 57.33 9.02
N ARG A 273 -17.54 56.01 8.81
CA ARG A 273 -18.67 55.22 9.32
C ARG A 273 -18.55 54.92 10.82
N LEU A 274 -17.35 54.63 11.31
CA LEU A 274 -17.07 54.37 12.72
C LEU A 274 -17.30 55.61 13.58
N SER A 275 -16.88 56.79 13.12
CA SER A 275 -17.14 58.06 13.82
C SER A 275 -18.65 58.35 13.94
N LEU A 276 -19.41 58.08 12.88
CA LEU A 276 -20.87 58.24 12.89
C LEU A 276 -21.56 57.20 13.80
N LEU A 277 -21.05 55.96 13.83
CA LEU A 277 -21.54 54.92 14.75
C LEU A 277 -21.24 55.27 16.20
N LEU A 278 -20.02 55.75 16.51
CA LEU A 278 -19.63 56.19 17.84
C LEU A 278 -20.57 57.29 18.36
N GLN A 279 -20.88 58.27 17.50
CA GLN A 279 -21.81 59.34 17.83
C GLN A 279 -23.22 58.81 18.15
N LYS A 280 -23.71 57.83 17.38
CA LYS A 280 -24.99 57.16 17.66
C LYS A 280 -24.94 56.29 18.92
N MET A 281 -23.81 55.64 19.19
CA MET A 281 -23.64 54.80 20.38
C MET A 281 -23.60 55.64 21.65
N GLN A 282 -22.97 56.82 21.63
CA GLN A 282 -23.02 57.80 22.72
C GLN A 282 -24.45 58.30 22.96
N GLN A 283 -25.20 58.63 21.90
CA GLN A 283 -26.62 59.01 22.02
C GLN A 283 -27.51 57.88 22.57
N CYS A 284 -27.19 56.61 22.29
CA CYS A 284 -27.88 55.46 22.84
C CYS A 284 -27.48 55.18 24.30
N ALA A 285 -26.21 55.37 24.65
CA ALA A 285 -25.71 55.23 26.01
C ALA A 285 -26.30 56.28 26.96
N GLU A 286 -26.44 57.53 26.49
CA GLU A 286 -27.12 58.61 27.23
C GLU A 286 -28.60 58.29 27.50
N LYS A 287 -29.24 57.49 26.65
CA LYS A 287 -30.63 57.04 26.81
C LYS A 287 -30.78 55.75 27.63
N LYS A 288 -29.68 55.04 27.91
CA LYS A 288 -29.69 53.72 28.57
C LYS A 288 -29.17 53.83 30.00
N THR A 289 -29.82 54.64 30.85
CA THR A 289 -29.57 54.61 32.29
C THR A 289 -30.31 53.44 32.95
N ALA A 290 -29.50 52.44 33.30
CA ALA A 290 -29.58 51.46 34.39
C ALA A 290 -30.95 51.05 34.96
N LEU A 291 -31.35 49.79 34.72
CA LEU A 291 -31.97 48.93 35.74
C LEU A 291 -31.91 47.44 35.29
N GLU A 292 -31.36 46.57 36.15
CA GLU A 292 -31.37 45.08 36.09
C GLU A 292 -30.58 44.33 34.99
N GLU A 293 -29.62 44.93 34.29
CA GLU A 293 -28.83 44.17 33.32
C GLU A 293 -27.63 43.43 33.94
N LEU A 294 -27.02 43.87 35.04
CA LEU A 294 -25.73 43.32 35.50
C LEU A 294 -25.79 41.81 35.84
N ASP A 295 -26.75 41.36 36.65
CA ASP A 295 -26.91 39.93 37.00
C ASP A 295 -27.40 39.08 35.82
N LYS A 296 -28.20 39.66 34.92
CA LYS A 296 -28.64 38.98 33.69
C LYS A 296 -27.48 38.87 32.71
N THR A 297 -26.61 39.88 32.62
CA THR A 297 -25.42 39.88 31.77
C THR A 297 -24.34 38.93 32.28
N GLY A 298 -24.16 38.79 33.60
CA GLY A 298 -23.27 37.78 34.17
C GLY A 298 -23.69 36.36 33.80
N LYS A 299 -24.96 36.02 34.02
CA LYS A 299 -25.52 34.71 33.63
C LYS A 299 -25.52 34.49 32.11
N VAL A 300 -25.79 35.53 31.33
CA VAL A 300 -25.72 35.46 29.86
C VAL A 300 -24.29 35.26 29.37
N ASN A 301 -23.30 35.89 30.01
CA ASN A 301 -21.89 35.70 29.68
C ASN A 301 -21.43 34.29 30.07
N GLU A 302 -21.84 33.76 31.22
CA GLU A 302 -21.60 32.36 31.59
C GLU A 302 -22.22 31.38 30.58
N LEU A 303 -23.47 31.63 30.16
CA LEU A 303 -24.12 30.84 29.12
C LEU A 303 -23.44 30.97 27.76
N TYR A 304 -22.91 32.15 27.43
CA TYR A 304 -22.16 32.39 26.19
C TYR A 304 -20.84 31.62 26.20
N GLU A 305 -20.11 31.60 27.31
CA GLU A 305 -18.89 30.80 27.46
C GLU A 305 -19.18 29.29 27.41
N LEU A 306 -20.28 28.84 28.03
CA LEU A 306 -20.72 27.46 27.92
C LEU A 306 -21.12 27.10 26.49
N LEU A 307 -21.83 28.00 25.80
CA LEU A 307 -22.21 27.82 24.40
C LEU A 307 -20.99 27.77 23.49
N LYS A 308 -20.00 28.65 23.70
CA LYS A 308 -18.75 28.67 22.93
C LYS A 308 -17.96 27.38 23.10
N LYS A 309 -17.88 26.85 24.32
CA LYS A 309 -17.29 25.52 24.61
C LYS A 309 -18.11 24.39 23.97
N ALA A 310 -19.43 24.47 24.01
CA ALA A 310 -20.33 23.48 23.44
C ALA A 310 -20.32 23.48 21.90
N ASP A 311 -20.17 24.65 21.27
CA ASP A 311 -20.12 24.81 19.81
C ASP A 311 -18.85 24.16 19.22
N ALA A 312 -17.71 24.32 19.91
CA ALA A 312 -16.48 23.60 19.60
C ALA A 312 -16.67 22.06 19.65
N MET A 313 -17.49 21.56 20.58
CA MET A 313 -17.82 20.13 20.71
C MET A 313 -18.94 19.69 19.75
N GLY A 314 -19.84 20.60 19.34
CA GLY A 314 -20.93 20.32 18.42
C GLY A 314 -20.43 19.88 17.04
N ASN A 315 -19.33 20.50 16.58
CA ASN A 315 -18.69 20.15 15.31
C ASN A 315 -18.07 18.73 15.34
N SER A 316 -17.54 18.30 16.48
CA SER A 316 -16.94 16.96 16.63
C SER A 316 -17.98 15.87 16.92
N LEU A 317 -19.15 16.22 17.46
CA LEU A 317 -20.20 15.25 17.79
C LEU A 317 -20.68 14.46 16.57
N ASN A 318 -20.97 15.15 15.45
CA ASN A 318 -21.40 14.48 14.21
C ASN A 318 -20.32 13.52 13.68
N GLN A 319 -19.05 13.94 13.72
CA GLN A 319 -17.91 13.12 13.31
C GLN A 319 -17.75 11.88 14.21
N VAL A 320 -17.95 12.02 15.53
CA VAL A 320 -17.90 10.89 16.48
C VAL A 320 -19.05 9.92 16.23
N VAL A 321 -20.25 10.41 15.94
CA VAL A 321 -21.42 9.57 15.61
C VAL A 321 -21.19 8.81 14.31
N GLU A 322 -20.71 9.48 13.25
CA GLU A 322 -20.37 8.81 11.98
C GLU A 322 -19.28 7.74 12.18
N ARG A 323 -18.25 8.04 12.98
CA ARG A 323 -17.20 7.06 13.32
C ARG A 323 -17.77 5.86 14.09
N LEU A 324 -18.70 6.07 15.01
CA LEU A 324 -19.39 4.99 15.74
C LEU A 324 -20.22 4.11 14.80
N VAL A 325 -20.91 4.70 13.83
CA VAL A 325 -21.68 3.96 12.82
C VAL A 325 -20.74 3.15 11.92
N CYS A 326 -19.64 3.74 11.44
CA CYS A 326 -18.64 3.03 10.65
C CYS A 326 -17.98 1.87 11.43
N LEU A 327 -17.77 2.04 12.74
CA LEU A 327 -17.18 1.01 13.61
C LEU A 327 -18.20 0.01 14.16
N GLN A 328 -19.51 0.18 13.90
CA GLN A 328 -20.56 -0.67 14.43
C GLN A 328 -20.32 -2.16 14.08
N GLY A 329 -19.98 -2.45 12.82
CA GLY A 329 -19.70 -3.83 12.39
C GLY A 329 -18.51 -4.45 13.11
N VAL A 330 -17.45 -3.68 13.33
CA VAL A 330 -16.26 -4.13 14.09
C VAL A 330 -16.63 -4.39 15.55
N HIS A 331 -17.40 -3.50 16.17
CA HIS A 331 -17.88 -3.69 17.55
C HIS A 331 -18.77 -4.93 17.68
N GLU A 332 -19.66 -5.18 16.71
CA GLU A 332 -20.51 -6.37 16.68
C GLU A 332 -19.68 -7.64 16.53
N HIS A 333 -18.69 -7.65 15.63
CA HIS A 333 -17.76 -8.77 15.48
C HIS A 333 -16.92 -9.00 16.75
N ALA A 334 -16.45 -7.95 17.41
CA ALA A 334 -15.71 -8.07 18.67
C ALA A 334 -16.58 -8.67 19.79
N LEU A 335 -17.86 -8.27 19.86
CA LEU A 335 -18.83 -8.83 20.81
C LEU A 335 -19.10 -10.31 20.53
N GLN A 336 -19.31 -10.68 19.25
CA GLN A 336 -19.49 -12.07 18.83
C GLN A 336 -18.22 -12.91 19.10
N PHE A 337 -17.03 -12.34 18.90
CA PHE A 337 -15.76 -13.00 19.18
C PHE A 337 -15.60 -13.31 20.66
N SER A 338 -15.89 -12.37 21.57
CA SER A 338 -15.86 -12.63 23.01
C SER A 338 -16.80 -13.78 23.40
N LYS A 339 -17.99 -13.84 22.80
CA LYS A 339 -18.93 -14.94 22.98
C LYS A 339 -18.39 -16.26 22.42
N ALA A 340 -17.79 -16.26 21.23
CA ALA A 340 -17.19 -17.46 20.64
C ALA A 340 -16.02 -17.99 21.49
N VAL A 341 -15.18 -17.11 22.03
CA VAL A 341 -14.07 -17.48 22.91
C VAL A 341 -14.57 -18.12 24.21
N SER A 342 -15.59 -17.55 24.85
CA SER A 342 -16.17 -18.16 26.06
C SER A 342 -16.84 -19.51 25.77
N GLN A 343 -17.50 -19.67 24.62
CA GLN A 343 -18.04 -20.96 24.19
C GLN A 343 -16.94 -21.99 23.91
N LEU A 344 -15.84 -21.58 23.28
CA LEU A 344 -14.70 -22.45 23.00
C LEU A 344 -14.02 -22.90 24.29
N ASP A 345 -13.85 -22.00 25.27
CA ASP A 345 -13.33 -22.36 26.59
C ASP A 345 -14.22 -23.40 27.29
N LEU A 346 -15.54 -23.25 27.25
CA LEU A 346 -16.48 -24.24 27.79
C LEU A 346 -16.34 -25.60 27.08
N VAL A 347 -16.27 -25.61 25.75
CA VAL A 347 -16.06 -26.84 24.97
C VAL A 347 -14.71 -27.49 25.30
N GLN A 348 -13.66 -26.69 25.48
CA GLN A 348 -12.34 -27.19 25.87
C GLN A 348 -12.36 -27.79 27.27
N GLN A 349 -13.04 -27.16 28.23
CA GLN A 349 -13.24 -27.72 29.57
C GLN A 349 -14.01 -29.04 29.49
N HIS A 350 -15.08 -29.11 28.71
CA HIS A 350 -15.85 -30.35 28.52
C HIS A 350 -15.02 -31.48 27.88
N LEU A 351 -14.25 -31.17 26.83
CA LEU A 351 -13.37 -32.15 26.17
C LEU A 351 -12.27 -32.64 27.13
N SER A 352 -11.72 -31.74 27.96
CA SER A 352 -10.73 -32.11 28.97
C SER A 352 -11.29 -33.09 30.01
N LEU A 353 -12.56 -32.91 30.42
CA LEU A 353 -13.26 -33.83 31.32
C LEU A 353 -13.55 -35.17 30.64
N ALA A 354 -14.00 -35.15 29.38
CA ALA A 354 -14.25 -36.35 28.59
C ALA A 354 -12.96 -37.17 28.38
N LEU A 355 -11.83 -36.52 28.09
CA LEU A 355 -10.53 -37.18 27.99
C LEU A 355 -10.09 -37.80 29.31
N LYS A 356 -10.24 -37.10 30.43
CA LYS A 356 -9.97 -37.66 31.77
C LYS A 356 -10.87 -38.87 32.08
N SER A 357 -12.12 -38.85 31.64
CA SER A 357 -13.03 -39.99 31.79
C SER A 357 -12.60 -41.18 30.92
N ASN A 358 -12.19 -40.94 29.68
CA ASN A 358 -11.69 -41.99 28.79
C ASN A 358 -10.37 -42.58 29.29
N GLU A 359 -9.48 -41.76 29.84
CA GLU A 359 -8.25 -42.21 30.48
C GLU A 359 -8.57 -43.16 31.65
N LYS A 360 -9.50 -42.79 32.54
CA LYS A 360 -9.98 -43.67 33.62
C LYS A 360 -10.51 -44.99 33.08
N ASN A 361 -11.40 -44.95 32.09
CA ASN A 361 -11.95 -46.15 31.47
C ASN A 361 -10.86 -47.06 30.88
N LEU A 362 -9.85 -46.48 30.22
CA LEU A 362 -8.71 -47.25 29.68
C LEU A 362 -7.86 -47.86 30.79
N THR A 363 -7.63 -47.15 31.90
CA THR A 363 -6.91 -47.73 33.05
C THR A 363 -7.69 -48.85 33.72
N GLU A 364 -9.02 -48.73 33.82
CA GLU A 364 -9.90 -49.80 34.32
C GLU A 364 -9.88 -51.02 33.39
N VAL A 365 -9.95 -50.80 32.07
CA VAL A 365 -9.83 -51.86 31.08
C VAL A 365 -8.46 -52.53 31.14
N GLN A 366 -7.37 -51.77 31.26
CA GLN A 366 -6.01 -52.31 31.41
C GLN A 366 -5.89 -53.16 32.67
N LYS A 367 -6.45 -52.69 33.79
CA LYS A 367 -6.49 -53.45 35.04
C LYS A 367 -7.32 -54.74 34.90
N GLY A 368 -8.49 -54.65 34.28
CA GLY A 368 -9.34 -55.81 33.98
C GLY A 368 -8.65 -56.82 33.05
N PHE A 369 -7.88 -56.37 32.06
CA PHE A 369 -7.04 -57.25 31.25
C PHE A 369 -5.95 -57.93 32.06
N ALA A 370 -5.25 -57.21 32.96
CA ALA A 370 -4.25 -57.81 33.82
C ALA A 370 -4.85 -58.89 34.73
N GLU A 371 -5.98 -58.61 35.39
CA GLU A 371 -6.71 -59.56 36.25
C GLU A 371 -7.23 -60.77 35.44
N ASN A 372 -7.77 -60.54 34.24
CA ASN A 372 -8.21 -61.62 33.34
C ASN A 372 -7.03 -62.48 32.86
N THR A 373 -5.88 -61.89 32.54
CA THR A 373 -4.69 -62.67 32.19
C THR A 373 -4.18 -63.50 33.36
N GLU A 374 -4.18 -62.94 34.58
CA GLU A 374 -3.77 -63.68 35.79
C GLU A 374 -4.71 -64.85 36.10
N THR A 375 -6.03 -64.64 35.95
CA THR A 375 -7.02 -65.72 36.12
C THR A 375 -6.90 -66.78 35.03
N ILE A 376 -6.63 -66.42 33.77
CA ILE A 376 -6.32 -67.38 32.70
C ILE A 376 -5.06 -68.19 33.04
N MET A 377 -3.98 -67.54 33.53
CA MET A 377 -2.77 -68.24 33.96
C MET A 377 -3.05 -69.21 35.12
N LYS A 378 -3.83 -68.80 36.12
CA LYS A 378 -4.26 -69.68 37.23
C LYS A 378 -5.08 -70.86 36.71
N ASN A 379 -6.02 -70.62 35.80
CA ASN A 379 -6.85 -71.66 35.20
C ASN A 379 -6.02 -72.65 34.35
N LEU A 380 -5.05 -72.16 33.59
CA LEU A 380 -4.10 -73.00 32.83
C LEU A 380 -3.25 -73.85 33.77
N ALA A 381 -2.70 -73.28 34.84
CA ALA A 381 -1.94 -74.01 35.84
C ALA A 381 -2.78 -75.11 36.53
N LEU A 382 -4.05 -74.83 36.84
CA LEU A 382 -4.98 -75.83 37.38
C LEU A 382 -5.28 -76.94 36.35
N LEU A 383 -5.40 -76.60 35.07
CA LEU A 383 -5.63 -77.56 34.00
C LEU A 383 -4.39 -78.46 33.78
N GLU A 384 -3.19 -77.88 33.80
CA GLU A 384 -1.92 -78.63 33.78
C GLU A 384 -1.78 -79.55 34.99
N ALA A 385 -2.10 -79.07 36.19
CA ALA A 385 -2.09 -79.89 37.40
C ALA A 385 -3.08 -81.07 37.31
N LYS A 386 -4.28 -80.85 36.77
CA LYS A 386 -5.26 -81.92 36.51
C LYS A 386 -4.77 -82.89 35.43
N MET A 387 -4.18 -82.40 34.34
CA MET A 387 -3.58 -83.26 33.30
C MET A 387 -2.41 -84.10 33.84
N ALA A 388 -1.61 -83.55 34.76
CA ALA A 388 -0.55 -84.29 35.44
C ALA A 388 -1.09 -85.36 36.40
N ALA A 389 -2.18 -85.08 37.12
CA ALA A 389 -2.86 -86.06 37.98
C ALA A 389 -3.50 -87.22 37.20
N LEU A 390 -3.94 -86.98 35.96
CA LEU A 390 -4.48 -87.99 35.03
C LEU A 390 -3.40 -88.84 34.34
N LYS A 391 -2.13 -88.46 34.42
CA LYS A 391 -0.98 -89.19 33.84
C LYS A 391 -0.34 -90.21 34.80
N LYS A 392 -0.91 -90.41 35.98
CA LYS A 392 -0.68 -91.57 36.87
C LYS A 392 -1.84 -92.52 36.75
#